data_AF-A0A915ZX52-F1
#
_entry.id   AF-A0A915ZX52-F1
#
_cell.length_a   1.000
_cell.length_b   1.000
_cell.length_c   1.000
_cell.angle_alpha   90.00
_cell.angle_beta   90.00
_cell.angle_gamma   90.00
#
_symmetry.space_group_name_H-M   'P 1'
#
loop_
_entity.id
_entity.type
_entity.pdbx_description
1 polymer ?
#
loop_
_entity_poly.entity_id
_entity_poly.type
_entity_poly.pdbx_seq_one_letter_code
_entity_poly.pdbx_strand_id
1 'polypeptide(L)'
;MLSLKVQYHKLLCQNRIQAYDFYEEEEPIPPPIDIFDSISLIADAWKKVSKKTILNSWAKAEILPNNNMEDSEYSDNSDYEEDNIGHELQLLIDELGFIDPLAVNDYINIDNRASAEKKLSLQEIVDVVKGTNKREIEEEKKQDEISTIVALNSIENVIKYIQQKDLEIGNLEMKNLIKLKKRIFFDNMVSELYTQK
;
A
#
# COMPACT_ATOMS: atom_id res chain seq x y z
N MET A 1 28.99 -2.92 31.45
CA MET A 1 28.58 -4.31 31.72
C MET A 1 27.13 -4.43 31.28
N LEU A 2 26.82 -5.13 30.18
CA LEU A 2 25.43 -5.29 29.72
C LEU A 2 24.68 -6.20 30.71
N SER A 3 23.45 -5.83 31.07
CA SER A 3 22.60 -6.59 32.00
C SER A 3 22.44 -8.05 31.56
N LEU A 4 22.33 -8.96 32.52
CA LEU A 4 22.09 -10.39 32.30
C LEU A 4 20.95 -10.65 31.30
N LYS A 5 19.88 -9.84 31.36
CA LYS A 5 18.74 -9.90 30.42
C LYS A 5 19.14 -9.65 28.97
N VAL A 6 20.04 -8.70 28.73
CA VAL A 6 20.53 -8.38 27.38
C VAL A 6 21.40 -9.51 26.84
N GLN A 7 22.20 -10.14 27.70
CA GLN A 7 23.00 -11.30 27.31
C GLN A 7 22.13 -12.51 26.96
N TYR A 8 21.11 -12.81 27.76
CA TYR A 8 20.15 -13.87 27.44
C TYR A 8 19.38 -13.60 26.15
N HIS A 9 18.96 -12.35 25.91
CA HIS A 9 18.28 -11.98 24.68
C HIS A 9 19.19 -12.14 23.46
N LYS A 10 20.46 -11.71 23.57
CA LYS A 10 21.47 -11.89 22.52
C LYS A 10 21.71 -13.38 22.23
N LEU A 11 21.83 -14.21 23.26
CA LEU A 11 22.01 -15.65 23.13
C LEU A 11 20.79 -16.33 22.46
N LEU A 12 19.57 -15.93 22.84
CA LEU A 12 18.35 -16.43 22.23
C LEU A 12 18.26 -16.08 20.74
N CYS A 13 18.62 -14.85 20.36
CA CYS A 13 18.69 -14.43 18.96
C CYS A 13 19.73 -15.25 18.19
N GLN A 14 20.93 -15.44 18.75
CA GLN A 14 22.00 -16.23 18.13
C GLN A 14 21.59 -17.70 17.94
N ASN A 15 20.96 -18.31 18.95
CA ASN A 15 20.47 -19.69 18.86
C ASN A 15 19.38 -19.85 17.78
N ARG A 16 18.48 -18.86 17.65
CA ARG A 16 17.44 -18.88 16.61
C ARG A 16 18.04 -18.71 15.22
N ILE A 17 18.98 -17.78 15.04
CA ILE A 17 19.68 -17.58 13.77
C ILE A 17 20.41 -18.86 13.36
N GLN A 18 21.21 -19.44 14.28
CA GLN A 18 21.88 -20.71 14.00
C GLN A 18 20.91 -21.83 13.64
N ALA A 19 19.79 -21.95 14.36
CA ALA A 19 18.78 -22.95 14.02
C ALA A 19 18.25 -22.76 12.58
N TYR A 20 17.99 -21.51 12.15
CA TYR A 20 17.59 -21.19 10.77
C TYR A 20 18.68 -21.45 9.74
N ASP A 21 19.94 -21.15 10.06
CA ASP A 21 21.08 -21.46 9.18
C ASP A 21 21.21 -23.00 8.99
N PHE A 22 20.95 -23.80 10.03
CA PHE A 22 20.89 -25.26 9.92
C PHE A 22 19.66 -25.77 9.14
N TYR A 23 18.55 -25.02 9.14
CA TYR A 23 17.38 -25.34 8.31
C TYR A 23 17.64 -25.15 6.80
N GLU A 24 18.62 -24.34 6.39
CA GLU A 24 18.99 -24.20 4.97
C GLU A 24 19.84 -25.36 4.43
N GLU A 25 20.55 -26.11 5.27
CA GLU A 25 21.50 -27.15 4.83
C GLU A 25 20.92 -28.58 4.75
N GLU A 26 19.87 -28.94 5.48
CA GLU A 26 19.41 -30.35 5.57
C GLU A 26 17.91 -30.64 5.32
N GLU A 27 17.02 -29.66 5.10
CA GLU A 27 15.62 -29.94 4.73
C GLU A 27 15.08 -29.06 3.58
N PRO A 28 14.13 -29.58 2.78
CA PRO A 28 13.66 -28.90 1.58
C PRO A 28 13.09 -27.53 1.92
N ILE A 29 13.41 -26.55 1.06
CA ILE A 29 12.82 -25.20 1.04
C ILE A 29 11.35 -25.31 1.45
N PRO A 30 10.91 -24.63 2.53
CA PRO A 30 9.51 -24.71 2.95
C PRO A 30 8.65 -24.38 1.73
N PRO A 31 7.56 -25.15 1.50
CA PRO A 31 6.76 -24.98 0.31
C PRO A 31 6.42 -23.50 0.16
N PRO A 32 6.60 -22.93 -1.04
CA PRO A 32 6.36 -21.51 -1.26
C PRO A 32 4.93 -21.21 -0.79
N ILE A 33 4.82 -20.40 0.26
CA ILE A 33 3.54 -19.96 0.82
C ILE A 33 2.92 -19.05 -0.22
N ASP A 34 1.77 -19.44 -0.76
CA ASP A 34 1.03 -18.57 -1.66
C ASP A 34 0.15 -17.57 -0.88
N ILE A 35 -0.51 -16.67 -1.60
CA ILE A 35 -1.37 -15.65 -0.98
C ILE A 35 -2.54 -16.32 -0.23
N PHE A 36 -3.04 -17.44 -0.72
CA PHE A 36 -4.15 -18.17 -0.11
C PHE A 36 -3.73 -18.85 1.20
N ASP A 37 -2.54 -19.48 1.21
CA ASP A 37 -1.92 -20.04 2.41
C ASP A 37 -1.71 -18.95 3.47
N SER A 38 -1.21 -17.77 3.05
CA SER A 38 -1.03 -16.62 3.93
C SER A 38 -2.34 -16.17 4.59
N ILE A 39 -3.41 -16.02 3.79
CA ILE A 39 -4.73 -15.63 4.29
C ILE A 39 -5.27 -16.69 5.27
N SER A 40 -5.13 -17.96 4.92
CA SER A 40 -5.59 -19.08 5.74
C SER A 40 -4.86 -19.13 7.09
N LEU A 41 -3.54 -18.95 7.07
CA LEU A 41 -2.71 -18.87 8.28
C LEU A 41 -3.11 -17.70 9.18
N ILE A 42 -3.37 -16.53 8.61
CA ILE A 42 -3.85 -15.36 9.37
C ILE A 42 -5.22 -15.65 10.00
N ALA A 43 -6.14 -16.22 9.23
CA ALA A 43 -7.47 -16.57 9.73
C ALA A 43 -7.40 -17.58 10.89
N ASP A 44 -6.56 -18.60 10.78
CA ASP A 44 -6.37 -19.58 11.84
C ASP A 44 -5.62 -19.03 13.05
N ALA A 45 -4.69 -18.11 12.85
CA ALA A 45 -4.05 -17.37 13.92
C ALA A 45 -5.08 -16.49 14.67
N TRP A 46 -5.97 -15.81 13.93
CA TRP A 46 -7.01 -14.96 14.50
C TRP A 46 -7.99 -15.77 15.37
N LYS A 47 -8.41 -16.95 14.93
CA LYS A 47 -9.26 -17.86 15.73
C LYS A 47 -8.64 -18.25 17.07
N LYS A 48 -7.31 -18.22 17.19
CA LYS A 48 -6.60 -18.54 18.45
C LYS A 48 -6.47 -17.34 19.37
N VAL A 49 -6.83 -16.14 18.93
CA VAL A 49 -6.81 -14.93 19.76
C VAL A 49 -7.96 -14.98 20.75
N SER A 50 -7.64 -15.05 22.04
CA SER A 50 -8.65 -15.05 23.10
C SER A 50 -9.14 -13.64 23.43
N LYS A 51 -10.37 -13.51 23.96
CA LYS A 51 -10.90 -12.25 24.51
C LYS A 51 -9.94 -11.61 25.52
N LYS A 52 -9.32 -12.42 26.38
CA LYS A 52 -8.31 -11.97 27.35
C LYS A 52 -7.09 -11.34 26.66
N THR A 53 -6.64 -11.92 25.55
CA THR A 53 -5.54 -11.35 24.74
C THR A 53 -5.92 -9.97 24.23
N ILE A 54 -7.13 -9.80 23.67
CA ILE A 54 -7.62 -8.52 23.15
C ILE A 54 -7.69 -7.47 24.27
N LEU A 55 -8.31 -7.83 25.40
CA LEU A 55 -8.45 -6.94 26.56
C LEU A 55 -7.08 -6.49 27.11
N ASN A 56 -6.13 -7.43 27.27
CA ASN A 56 -4.78 -7.11 27.72
C ASN A 56 -4.07 -6.16 26.74
N SER A 57 -4.24 -6.37 25.43
CA SER A 57 -3.67 -5.49 24.41
C SER A 57 -4.24 -4.08 24.47
N TRP A 58 -5.56 -3.94 24.62
CA TRP A 58 -6.23 -2.65 24.73
C TRP A 58 -5.87 -1.91 26.02
N ALA A 59 -5.79 -2.62 27.15
CA ALA A 59 -5.30 -2.07 28.41
C ALA A 59 -3.83 -1.62 28.27
N LYS A 60 -3.00 -2.40 27.58
CA LYS A 60 -1.59 -2.03 27.36
C LYS A 60 -1.43 -0.79 26.47
N ALA A 61 -2.36 -0.59 25.54
CA ALA A 61 -2.43 0.58 24.68
C ALA A 61 -3.09 1.78 25.37
N GLU A 62 -3.49 1.65 26.64
CA GLU A 62 -4.20 2.68 27.42
C GLU A 62 -5.52 3.14 26.77
N ILE A 63 -6.09 2.29 25.91
CA ILE A 63 -7.40 2.52 25.27
C ILE A 63 -8.52 2.29 26.28
N LEU A 64 -8.37 1.29 27.15
CA LEU A 64 -9.31 1.02 28.24
C LEU A 64 -8.83 1.68 29.54
N PRO A 65 -9.72 2.31 30.32
CA PRO A 65 -9.37 2.84 31.63
C PRO A 65 -8.92 1.71 32.56
N ASN A 66 -7.87 1.96 33.34
CA ASN A 66 -7.11 0.97 34.10
C ASN A 66 -7.86 0.36 35.31
N ASN A 67 -9.18 0.49 35.37
CA ASN A 67 -9.99 0.10 36.51
C ASN A 67 -10.33 -1.40 36.44
N ASN A 68 -9.64 -2.15 37.31
CA ASN A 68 -10.03 -3.44 37.88
C ASN A 68 -10.29 -4.59 36.87
N MET A 69 -9.20 -5.11 36.29
CA MET A 69 -9.13 -6.50 35.83
C MET A 69 -8.77 -7.49 36.96
N GLU A 70 -9.04 -7.14 38.22
CA GLU A 70 -8.93 -8.11 39.32
C GLU A 70 -10.26 -8.87 39.45
N ASP A 71 -10.19 -10.14 39.08
CA ASP A 71 -11.05 -11.22 39.60
C ASP A 71 -12.56 -11.06 39.45
N SER A 72 -13.06 -10.69 38.27
CA SER A 72 -14.31 -11.31 37.84
C SER A 72 -13.96 -12.50 36.96
N GLU A 73 -14.17 -13.71 37.49
CA GLU A 73 -14.55 -14.84 36.66
C GLU A 73 -15.74 -14.36 35.81
N TYR A 74 -15.44 -13.87 34.61
CA TYR A 74 -16.46 -13.55 33.63
C TYR A 74 -17.06 -14.90 33.27
N SER A 75 -18.14 -15.24 33.97
CA SER A 75 -19.07 -16.24 33.51
C SER A 75 -19.33 -15.95 32.04
N ASP A 76 -19.15 -16.97 31.23
CA ASP A 76 -19.41 -17.01 29.78
C ASP A 76 -20.87 -16.62 29.43
N ASN A 77 -21.70 -16.35 30.45
CA ASN A 77 -23.05 -15.83 30.35
C ASN A 77 -23.12 -14.46 31.01
N SER A 78 -22.61 -13.44 30.33
CA SER A 78 -23.17 -12.11 30.51
C SER A 78 -23.86 -11.77 29.21
N ASP A 79 -25.17 -11.97 29.21
CA ASP A 79 -26.11 -11.22 28.40
C ASP A 79 -25.91 -9.73 28.75
N TYR A 80 -24.78 -9.14 28.36
CA TYR A 80 -24.68 -7.71 28.17
C TYR A 80 -25.63 -7.44 27.01
N GLU A 81 -26.88 -7.14 27.37
CA GLU A 81 -28.00 -6.79 26.50
C GLU A 81 -27.46 -6.11 25.23
N GLU A 82 -27.43 -6.89 24.14
CA GLU A 82 -26.90 -6.51 22.82
C GLU A 82 -27.54 -5.18 22.34
N ASP A 83 -28.74 -4.89 22.85
CA ASP A 83 -29.54 -3.70 22.64
C ASP A 83 -28.87 -2.38 23.10
N ASN A 84 -27.94 -2.38 24.06
CA ASN A 84 -27.36 -1.12 24.58
C ASN A 84 -26.09 -0.66 23.84
N ILE A 85 -25.35 -1.57 23.22
CA ILE A 85 -24.08 -1.26 22.54
C ILE A 85 -24.32 -0.39 21.30
N GLY A 86 -25.39 -0.65 20.55
CA GLY A 86 -25.72 0.13 19.36
C GLY A 86 -26.00 1.60 19.66
N HIS A 87 -26.66 1.90 20.79
CA HIS A 87 -26.92 3.27 21.20
C HIS A 87 -25.66 4.01 21.67
N GLU A 88 -24.82 3.35 22.46
CA GLU A 88 -23.54 3.92 22.92
C GLU A 88 -22.62 4.27 21.74
N LEU A 89 -22.51 3.35 20.77
CA LEU A 89 -21.72 3.59 19.56
C LEU A 89 -22.25 4.77 18.74
N GLN A 90 -23.57 4.98 18.68
CA GLN A 90 -24.14 6.08 17.89
C GLN A 90 -23.79 7.42 18.51
N LEU A 91 -23.87 7.52 19.85
CA LEU A 91 -23.46 8.73 20.56
C LEU A 91 -21.98 9.06 20.34
N LEU A 92 -21.10 8.05 20.35
CA LEU A 92 -19.68 8.23 20.08
C LEU A 92 -19.42 8.65 18.63
N ILE A 93 -20.14 8.07 17.66
CA ILE A 93 -20.03 8.47 16.24
C ILE A 93 -20.50 9.90 16.04
N ASP A 94 -21.59 10.29 16.70
CA ASP A 94 -22.13 11.66 16.63
C ASP A 94 -21.14 12.67 17.23
N GLU A 95 -20.40 12.32 18.30
CA GLU A 95 -19.36 13.14 18.91
C GLU A 95 -18.19 13.43 17.96
N LEU A 96 -17.91 12.55 16.99
CA LEU A 96 -16.84 12.75 16.00
C LEU A 96 -17.15 13.86 14.98
N GLY A 97 -18.41 14.29 14.87
CA GLY A 97 -18.78 15.48 14.10
C GLY A 97 -18.60 15.35 12.58
N PHE A 98 -18.84 14.18 12.01
CA PHE A 98 -18.80 13.98 10.56
C PHE A 98 -19.80 14.88 9.82
N ILE A 99 -19.40 15.40 8.66
CA ILE A 99 -20.25 16.27 7.80
C ILE A 99 -21.46 15.47 7.27
N ASP A 100 -21.24 14.19 6.99
CA ASP A 100 -22.29 13.23 6.63
C ASP A 100 -22.49 12.27 7.82
N PRO A 101 -23.67 12.25 8.46
CA PRO A 101 -23.92 11.41 9.63
C PRO A 101 -23.75 9.92 9.31
N LEU A 102 -22.83 9.26 10.02
CA LEU A 102 -22.61 7.82 9.89
C LEU A 102 -23.54 7.06 10.84
N ALA A 103 -24.38 6.17 10.30
CA ALA A 103 -25.21 5.31 11.13
C ALA A 103 -24.38 4.15 11.70
N VAL A 104 -24.61 3.79 12.97
CA VAL A 104 -23.95 2.63 13.62
C VAL A 104 -24.13 1.34 12.84
N ASN A 105 -25.32 1.10 12.30
CA ASN A 105 -25.57 -0.09 11.50
C ASN A 105 -24.74 -0.12 10.22
N ASP A 106 -24.48 1.03 9.60
CA ASP A 106 -23.60 1.11 8.43
C ASP A 106 -22.13 0.90 8.82
N TYR A 107 -21.72 1.37 10.00
CA TYR A 107 -20.37 1.14 10.54
C TYR A 107 -20.13 -0.33 10.89
N ILE A 108 -21.05 -0.98 11.62
CA ILE A 108 -20.95 -2.38 12.04
C ILE A 108 -20.99 -3.31 10.82
N ASN A 109 -21.83 -2.99 9.83
CA ASN A 109 -22.03 -3.83 8.64
C ASN A 109 -21.25 -3.34 7.42
N ILE A 110 -20.16 -2.60 7.61
CA ILE A 110 -19.37 -2.04 6.49
C ILE A 110 -18.88 -3.16 5.54
N ASP A 111 -18.51 -4.31 6.10
CA ASP A 111 -18.07 -5.48 5.34
C ASP A 111 -19.21 -6.13 4.55
N ASN A 112 -20.45 -6.07 5.06
CA ASN A 112 -21.63 -6.59 4.38
C ASN A 112 -22.10 -5.66 3.24
N ARG A 113 -21.88 -4.34 3.39
CA ARG A 113 -22.14 -3.34 2.36
C ARG A 113 -21.07 -3.35 1.27
N ALA A 114 -19.83 -3.67 1.64
CA ALA A 114 -18.78 -4.10 0.72
C ALA A 114 -19.07 -5.52 0.19
N SER A 115 -20.27 -5.75 -0.35
CA SER A 115 -20.39 -6.65 -1.47
C SER A 115 -19.47 -6.08 -2.53
N ALA A 116 -18.23 -6.57 -2.57
CA ALA A 116 -17.16 -6.11 -3.44
C ALA A 116 -17.78 -5.69 -4.75
N GLU A 117 -17.72 -4.39 -5.05
CA GLU A 117 -18.32 -3.81 -6.26
C GLU A 117 -18.01 -4.75 -7.42
N LYS A 118 -19.05 -5.48 -7.85
CA LYS A 118 -18.99 -6.52 -8.88
C LYS A 118 -17.84 -7.53 -8.70
N LYS A 119 -18.13 -8.68 -8.08
CA LYS A 119 -17.26 -9.89 -8.17
C LYS A 119 -16.90 -10.13 -9.65
N LEU A 120 -15.61 -10.05 -9.97
CA LEU A 120 -15.12 -10.20 -11.34
C LEU A 120 -15.59 -11.54 -11.91
N SER A 121 -16.21 -11.51 -13.08
CA SER A 121 -16.57 -12.71 -13.80
C SER A 121 -15.29 -13.50 -14.17
N LEU A 122 -15.41 -14.82 -14.32
CA LEU A 122 -14.29 -15.66 -14.77
C LEU A 122 -13.69 -15.15 -16.08
N GLN A 123 -14.52 -14.59 -16.97
CA GLN A 123 -14.08 -13.98 -18.21
C GLN A 123 -13.27 -12.71 -17.96
N GLU A 124 -13.72 -11.80 -17.09
CA GLU A 124 -12.93 -10.61 -16.71
C GLU A 124 -11.62 -10.98 -16.02
N ILE A 125 -11.58 -12.04 -15.21
CA ILE A 125 -10.34 -12.55 -14.60
C ILE A 125 -9.38 -13.06 -15.69
N VAL A 126 -9.88 -13.90 -16.60
CA VAL A 126 -9.10 -14.41 -17.74
C VAL A 126 -8.59 -13.28 -18.61
N ASP A 127 -9.40 -12.24 -18.85
CA ASP A 127 -9.02 -11.09 -19.65
C ASP A 127 -7.99 -10.20 -18.95
N VAL A 128 -8.01 -10.11 -17.62
CA VAL A 128 -6.93 -9.43 -16.86
C VAL A 128 -5.63 -10.21 -16.95
N VAL A 129 -5.68 -11.53 -16.74
CA VAL A 129 -4.49 -12.40 -16.81
C VAL A 129 -3.91 -12.43 -18.23
N LYS A 130 -4.75 -12.37 -19.26
CA LYS A 130 -4.33 -12.31 -20.67
C LYS A 130 -3.99 -10.90 -21.14
N GLY A 131 -4.20 -9.86 -20.32
CA GLY A 131 -3.98 -8.46 -20.69
C GLY A 131 -4.93 -7.92 -21.76
N THR A 132 -6.06 -8.59 -22.02
CA THR A 132 -7.10 -8.17 -22.95
C THR A 132 -8.13 -7.23 -22.33
N ASN A 133 -8.17 -7.16 -20.99
CA ASN A 133 -9.07 -6.25 -20.28
C ASN A 133 -8.55 -4.82 -20.32
N LYS A 134 -9.09 -4.01 -21.25
CA LYS A 134 -9.03 -2.55 -21.18
C LYS A 134 -10.03 -2.09 -20.10
N ARG A 135 -9.66 -2.18 -18.83
CA ARG A 135 -10.34 -1.37 -17.83
C ARG A 135 -9.90 0.07 -18.06
N GLU A 136 -10.85 1.00 -18.01
CA GLU A 136 -10.61 2.40 -17.69
C GLU A 136 -10.03 2.43 -16.26
N ILE A 137 -8.75 2.09 -16.16
CA ILE A 137 -7.87 2.74 -15.18
C ILE A 137 -8.13 4.22 -15.43
N GLU A 138 -8.42 5.00 -14.37
CA GLU A 138 -8.39 6.47 -14.43
C GLU A 138 -7.39 6.86 -15.48
N GLU A 139 -7.85 7.53 -16.55
CA GLU A 139 -6.98 7.90 -17.64
C GLU A 139 -5.83 8.72 -17.04
N GLU A 140 -4.73 8.06 -16.68
CA GLU A 140 -3.41 8.51 -17.05
C GLU A 140 -3.56 8.69 -18.55
N LYS A 141 -3.98 9.90 -18.93
CA LYS A 141 -4.01 10.35 -20.31
C LYS A 141 -2.70 9.85 -20.85
N LYS A 142 -2.74 8.84 -21.72
CA LYS A 142 -1.56 8.46 -22.49
C LYS A 142 -1.18 9.76 -23.14
N GLN A 143 -0.14 10.42 -22.62
CA GLN A 143 0.37 11.61 -23.27
C GLN A 143 0.78 11.10 -24.63
N ASP A 144 0.14 11.65 -25.67
CA ASP A 144 0.50 11.32 -27.02
C ASP A 144 2.01 11.46 -27.14
N GLU A 145 2.65 10.40 -27.64
CA GLU A 145 4.10 10.38 -27.79
C GLU A 145 4.50 11.56 -28.69
N ILE A 146 5.27 12.50 -28.12
CA ILE A 146 5.68 13.70 -28.85
C ILE A 146 6.68 13.27 -29.92
N SER A 147 6.31 13.42 -31.19
CA SER A 147 7.20 13.18 -32.32
C SER A 147 8.48 14.03 -32.20
N THR A 148 9.63 13.45 -32.57
CA THR A 148 10.94 14.13 -32.60
C THR A 148 10.87 15.49 -33.32
N ILE A 149 10.12 15.59 -34.41
CA ILE A 149 9.97 16.82 -35.19
C ILE A 149 9.28 17.91 -34.34
N VAL A 150 8.26 17.54 -33.58
CA VAL A 150 7.52 18.46 -32.69
C VAL A 150 8.42 18.93 -31.55
N ALA A 151 9.22 18.04 -30.96
CA ALA A 151 10.18 18.39 -29.92
C ALA A 151 11.25 19.37 -30.43
N LEU A 152 11.82 19.13 -31.62
CA LEU A 152 12.83 20.01 -32.24
C LEU A 152 12.26 21.40 -32.56
N ASN A 153 11.06 21.46 -33.14
CA ASN A 153 10.39 22.73 -33.43
C ASN A 153 10.07 23.52 -32.15
N SER A 154 9.72 22.82 -31.07
CA SER A 154 9.43 23.44 -29.77
C SER A 154 10.68 24.11 -29.18
N ILE A 155 11.83 23.43 -29.21
CA ILE A 155 13.11 24.03 -28.77
C ILE A 155 13.49 25.24 -29.63
N GLU A 156 13.26 25.17 -30.93
CA GLU A 156 13.52 26.28 -31.86
C GLU A 156 12.64 27.50 -31.56
N ASN A 157 11.36 27.27 -31.23
CA ASN A 157 10.45 28.34 -30.81
C ASN A 157 10.89 28.99 -29.50
N VAL A 158 11.37 28.21 -28.52
CA VAL A 158 11.93 28.75 -27.27
C VAL A 158 13.17 29.61 -27.56
N ILE A 159 14.10 29.13 -28.39
CA ILE A 159 15.28 29.90 -28.81
C ILE A 159 14.89 31.24 -29.44
N LYS A 160 13.92 31.22 -30.37
CA LYS A 160 13.42 32.43 -31.04
C LYS A 160 12.76 33.39 -30.05
N TYR A 161 11.93 32.87 -29.15
CA TYR A 161 11.25 33.69 -28.14
C TYR A 161 12.23 34.41 -27.23
N ILE A 162 13.27 33.70 -26.77
CA ILE A 162 14.34 34.28 -25.93
C ILE A 162 15.06 35.41 -26.67
N GLN A 163 15.43 35.19 -27.93
CA GLN A 163 16.10 36.19 -28.76
C GLN A 163 15.23 37.41 -29.05
N GLN A 164 13.91 37.22 -29.22
CA GLN A 164 12.97 38.30 -29.53
C GLN A 164 12.61 39.15 -28.32
N LYS A 165 12.55 38.54 -27.13
CA LYS A 165 12.18 39.21 -25.89
C LYS A 165 13.36 39.77 -25.11
N ASP A 166 14.58 39.56 -25.61
CA ASP A 166 15.84 39.93 -24.95
C ASP A 166 15.84 39.56 -23.47
N LEU A 167 15.37 38.34 -23.19
CA LEU A 167 15.37 37.83 -21.83
C LEU A 167 16.83 37.73 -21.38
N GLU A 168 17.14 38.22 -20.18
CA GLU A 168 18.47 38.14 -19.53
C GLU A 168 18.85 36.69 -19.16
N ILE A 169 18.67 35.75 -20.09
CA ILE A 169 19.05 34.36 -19.95
C ILE A 169 20.56 34.29 -20.15
N GLY A 170 21.23 33.67 -19.18
CA GLY A 170 22.67 33.52 -19.21
C GLY A 170 23.15 32.73 -20.45
N ASN A 171 24.40 33.00 -20.82
CA ASN A 171 25.06 32.35 -21.96
C ASN A 171 25.12 30.82 -21.80
N LEU A 172 25.18 30.33 -20.56
CA LEU A 172 25.27 28.91 -20.22
C LEU A 172 23.95 28.19 -20.53
N GLU A 173 22.83 28.78 -20.15
CA GLU A 173 21.48 28.29 -20.37
C GLU A 173 21.19 28.18 -21.87
N MET A 174 21.57 29.21 -22.64
CA MET A 174 21.45 29.19 -24.10
C MET A 174 22.31 28.09 -24.74
N LYS A 175 23.55 27.91 -24.26
CA LYS A 175 24.43 26.82 -24.73
C LYS A 175 23.85 25.44 -24.41
N ASN A 176 23.27 25.26 -23.23
CA ASN A 176 22.65 23.99 -22.83
C ASN A 176 21.44 23.66 -23.70
N LEU A 177 20.61 24.66 -24.03
CA LEU A 177 19.46 24.48 -24.93
C LEU A 177 19.88 24.06 -26.35
N ILE A 178 20.95 24.67 -26.89
CA ILE A 178 21.51 24.29 -28.19
C ILE A 178 22.10 22.87 -28.15
N LYS A 179 22.79 22.49 -27.06
CA LYS A 179 23.29 21.13 -26.88
C LYS A 179 22.16 20.11 -26.83
N LEU A 180 21.06 20.42 -26.15
CA LEU A 180 19.88 19.56 -26.08
C LEU A 180 19.25 19.35 -27.46
N LYS A 181 19.10 20.42 -28.26
CA LYS A 181 18.64 20.32 -29.66
C LYS A 181 19.50 19.36 -30.48
N LYS A 182 20.83 19.50 -30.38
CA LYS A 182 21.77 18.63 -31.10
C LYS A 182 21.64 17.17 -30.68
N ARG A 183 21.52 16.90 -29.38
CA ARG A 183 21.39 15.53 -28.86
C ARG A 183 20.14 14.84 -29.39
N ILE A 184 18.97 15.50 -29.31
CA ILE A 184 17.70 14.96 -29.82
C ILE A 184 17.79 14.69 -31.34
N PHE A 185 18.43 15.58 -32.09
CA PHE A 185 18.64 15.38 -33.52
C PHE A 185 19.53 14.17 -33.83
N PHE A 186 20.63 13.99 -33.09
CA PHE A 186 21.52 12.84 -33.27
C PHE A 186 20.85 11.52 -32.88
N ASP A 187 20.15 11.49 -31.75
CA ASP A 187 19.45 10.29 -31.27
C ASP A 187 18.40 9.83 -32.30
N ASN A 188 17.68 10.76 -32.94
CA ASN A 188 16.75 10.44 -34.03
C ASN A 188 17.43 9.84 -35.27
N MET A 189 18.56 10.41 -35.72
CA MET A 189 19.30 9.86 -36.86
C MET A 189 19.85 8.46 -36.57
N VAL A 190 20.30 8.21 -35.34
CA VAL A 190 20.78 6.88 -34.91
C VAL A 190 19.62 5.89 -34.92
N SER A 191 18.46 6.23 -34.36
CA SER A 191 17.27 5.38 -34.37
C SER A 191 16.79 5.03 -35.79
N GLU A 192 16.80 5.99 -36.73
CA GLU A 192 16.41 5.73 -38.12
C GLU A 192 17.36 4.75 -38.84
N LEU A 193 18.66 4.73 -38.50
CA LEU A 193 19.65 3.82 -39.09
C LEU A 193 19.51 2.37 -38.60
N TYR A 194 18.98 2.14 -37.39
CA TYR A 194 18.77 0.79 -36.84
C TYR A 194 17.43 0.16 -37.25
N THR A 195 16.52 0.92 -37.84
CA THR A 195 15.17 0.44 -38.23
C THR A 195 15.12 -0.04 -39.70
N GLN A 196 16.22 0.05 -40.45
CA GLN A 196 16.34 -0.36 -41.85
C GLN A 196 17.07 -1.70 -42.08
N LYS A 197 17.14 -2.59 -41.07
CA LYS A 197 17.77 -3.92 -41.18
C LYS A 197 16.76 -5.01 -40.84
#